data_AF-A0A537F332-F1
#
_entry.id   AF-A0A537F332-F1
#
_cell.length_a   1.000
_cell.length_b   1.000
_cell.length_c   1.000
_cell.angle_alpha   90.00
_cell.angle_beta   90.00
_cell.angle_gamma   90.00
#
_symmetry.space_group_name_H-M   'P 1'
#
loop_
_entity.id
_entity.type
_entity.pdbx_description
1 polymer ?
#
loop_
_entity_poly.entity_id
_entity_poly.type
_entity_poly.pdbx_seq_one_letter_code
_entity_poly.pdbx_strand_id
1 'polypeptide(L)' 'MPGSGEKMIKRPTIHGALAHPQGIPRGFLRLYVLHRIAARPAHGYGLLQEIENKTEGVWRPGAGSIYPILKEL' A
#
# COMPACT_ATOMS: atom_id res chain seq x y z
N MET A 1 43.94 -13.22 5.31
CA MET A 1 43.03 -12.06 5.20
C MET A 1 41.91 -12.43 4.23
N PRO A 2 40.66 -12.67 4.66
CA PRO A 2 39.51 -12.76 3.76
C PRO A 2 38.80 -11.40 3.65
N GLY A 3 38.54 -10.99 2.40
CA GLY A 3 37.90 -9.73 2.04
C GLY A 3 36.37 -9.81 1.92
N SER A 4 35.75 -8.68 2.26
CA SER A 4 34.56 -8.03 1.69
C SER A 4 33.62 -8.86 0.81
N GLY A 5 32.34 -8.92 1.20
CA GLY A 5 31.28 -9.35 0.30
C GLY A 5 29.96 -9.66 0.99
N GLU A 6 29.25 -8.62 1.42
CA GLU A 6 27.83 -8.67 1.77
C GLU A 6 27.02 -9.50 0.75
N LYS A 7 26.24 -10.47 1.23
CA LYS A 7 24.93 -10.74 0.65
C LYS A 7 23.91 -10.97 1.74
N MET A 8 23.37 -9.85 2.18
CA MET A 8 22.20 -9.74 3.04
C MET A 8 21.02 -10.44 2.37
N ILE A 9 20.65 -11.60 2.91
CA ILE A 9 19.52 -12.41 2.46
C ILE A 9 18.22 -11.72 2.93
N LYS A 10 17.80 -10.64 2.28
CA LYS A 10 16.51 -9.99 2.59
C LYS A 10 15.38 -10.60 1.77
N ARG A 11 14.81 -11.73 2.21
CA ARG A 11 13.47 -12.13 1.75
C ARG A 11 12.68 -12.85 2.84
N PRO A 12 11.83 -12.13 3.57
CA PRO A 12 10.49 -12.60 3.86
C PRO A 12 9.52 -11.80 2.99
N THR A 13 9.05 -12.41 1.91
CA THR A 13 7.91 -11.89 1.14
C THR A 13 6.64 -12.21 1.92
N ILE A 14 6.24 -11.31 2.81
CA ILE A 14 4.92 -11.32 3.46
C ILE A 14 4.34 -9.89 3.52
N HIS A 15 4.30 -9.19 2.38
CA HIS A 15 3.77 -7.82 2.30
C HIS A 15 2.22 -7.73 2.43
N GLY A 16 1.55 -8.77 2.93
CA GLY A 16 0.10 -8.92 2.77
C GLY A 16 -0.79 -8.49 3.93
N ALA A 17 -0.30 -8.46 5.17
CA ALA A 17 -1.23 -8.51 6.32
C ALA A 17 -1.11 -7.40 7.37
N LEU A 18 -0.05 -6.59 7.43
CA LEU A 18 0.23 -5.81 8.67
C LEU A 18 0.69 -4.36 8.47
N ALA A 19 0.63 -3.79 7.28
CA ALA A 19 0.97 -2.37 7.10
C ALA A 19 -0.26 -1.48 7.32
N HIS A 20 -0.82 -1.51 8.53
CA HIS A 20 -1.54 -0.34 9.05
C HIS A 20 -0.50 0.48 9.79
N PRO A 21 0.04 1.56 9.20
CA PRO A 21 0.97 2.41 9.91
C PRO A 21 0.25 2.93 11.15
N GLN A 22 0.89 2.83 12.32
CA GLN A 22 0.38 3.38 13.57
C GLN A 22 0.24 4.89 13.37
N GLY A 23 -0.98 5.36 13.08
CA GLY A 23 -1.25 6.76 12.74
C GLY A 23 -2.21 6.98 11.57
N ILE A 24 -2.47 5.98 10.71
CA ILE A 24 -3.52 6.11 9.68
C ILE A 24 -4.90 5.85 10.32
N PRO A 25 -5.85 6.78 10.28
CA PRO A 25 -7.19 6.57 10.82
C PRO A 25 -7.90 5.39 10.14
N ARG A 26 -8.71 4.64 10.91
CA ARG A 26 -9.55 3.58 10.31
C ARG A 26 -10.49 4.20 9.27
N GLY A 27 -10.60 3.54 8.12
CA GLY A 27 -11.43 4.02 7.02
C GLY A 27 -10.80 5.13 6.16
N PHE A 28 -9.60 5.62 6.48
CA PHE A 28 -8.90 6.61 5.64
C PHE A 28 -8.70 6.10 4.20
N LEU A 29 -8.43 4.80 4.04
CA LEU A 29 -8.37 4.16 2.72
C LEU A 29 -9.65 4.37 1.90
N ARG A 30 -10.83 4.19 2.53
CA ARG A 30 -12.12 4.36 1.88
C ARG A 30 -12.33 5.81 1.45
N LEU A 31 -12.00 6.77 2.32
CA LEU A 31 -12.10 8.20 2.01
C LEU A 31 -11.15 8.60 0.87
N TYR A 32 -9.93 8.07 0.88
CA TYR A 32 -8.96 8.32 -0.19
C TYR A 32 -9.44 7.77 -1.53
N VAL A 33 -9.97 6.54 -1.55
CA VAL A 33 -10.54 5.91 -2.75
C VAL A 33 -11.68 6.76 -3.30
N LEU A 34 -12.64 7.15 -2.46
CA LEU A 34 -13.75 8.04 -2.82
C LEU A 34 -13.28 9.36 -3.40
N HIS A 35 -12.31 10.01 -2.75
CA HIS A 35 -11.73 11.26 -3.23
C HIS A 35 -11.07 11.10 -4.61
N ARG A 36 -10.31 10.02 -4.83
CA ARG A 36 -9.65 9.79 -6.12
C ARG A 36 -10.63 9.49 -7.24
N ILE A 37 -11.59 8.60 -7.04
CA ILE A 37 -12.58 8.25 -8.08
C ILE A 37 -13.48 9.44 -8.43
N ALA A 38 -13.81 10.28 -7.44
CA ALA A 38 -14.57 11.51 -7.67
C ALA A 38 -13.81 12.51 -8.54
N ALA A 39 -12.47 12.53 -8.44
CA ALA A 39 -11.64 13.38 -9.27
C ALA A 39 -11.31 12.77 -10.65
N ARG A 40 -11.10 11.44 -10.74
CA ARG A 40 -10.86 10.71 -11.99
C ARG A 40 -11.10 9.21 -11.80
N PRO A 41 -11.65 8.48 -12.78
CA PRO A 41 -11.68 7.02 -12.75
C PRO A 41 -10.31 6.43 -12.39
N ALA A 42 -10.28 5.55 -11.40
CA ALA A 42 -9.06 4.93 -10.89
C ALA A 42 -9.26 3.41 -10.73
N HIS A 43 -8.20 2.65 -11.00
CA HIS A 43 -8.18 1.20 -10.82
C HIS A 43 -7.52 0.82 -9.50
N GLY A 44 -7.90 -0.32 -8.91
CA GLY A 44 -7.40 -0.76 -7.61
C GLY A 44 -5.88 -0.81 -7.50
N TYR A 45 -5.18 -1.37 -8.50
CA TYR A 45 -3.72 -1.39 -8.50
C TYR A 45 -3.11 0.01 -8.64
N GLY A 46 -3.72 0.87 -9.46
CA GLY A 46 -3.28 2.26 -9.61
C GLY A 46 -3.38 3.04 -8.30
N LEU A 47 -4.44 2.82 -7.53
CA LEU A 47 -4.60 3.42 -6.20
C LEU A 47 -3.55 2.93 -5.21
N LEU A 48 -3.20 1.63 -5.23
CA LEU A 48 -2.12 1.09 -4.39
C LEU A 48 -0.77 1.75 -4.70
N GLN A 49 -0.40 1.82 -5.98
CA GLN A 49 0.85 2.46 -6.40
C GLN A 49 0.84 3.95 -6.08
N GLU A 50 -0.27 4.65 -6.28
CA GLU A 50 -0.38 6.08 -5.99
C GLU A 50 -0.19 6.35 -4.50
N ILE A 51 -0.80 5.55 -3.63
CA ILE A 51 -0.67 5.67 -2.18
C ILE A 51 0.77 5.36 -1.74
N GLU A 52 1.36 4.29 -2.25
CA GLU A 52 2.76 3.93 -1.96
C GLU A 52 3.71 5.05 -2.38
N ASN A 53 3.55 5.60 -3.59
CA ASN A 53 4.41 6.68 -4.10
C ASN A 53 4.23 7.98 -3.32
N LYS A 54 2.99 8.38 -3.01
CA LYS A 54 2.71 9.63 -2.28
C LYS A 54 3.17 9.60 -0.83
N THR A 55 3.21 8.41 -0.24
CA THR A 55 3.65 8.22 1.14
C THR A 55 5.10 7.77 1.23
N GLU A 56 5.85 7.77 0.12
CA GLU A 56 7.24 7.31 0.07
C GLU A 56 7.42 5.90 0.67
N GLY A 57 6.41 5.06 0.48
CA GLY A 57 6.37 3.69 1.00
C GLY A 57 5.98 3.57 2.48
N VAL A 58 5.73 4.66 3.20
CA VAL A 58 5.28 4.67 4.60
C VAL A 58 3.93 3.98 4.75
N TRP A 59 3.06 4.08 3.76
CA TRP A 59 1.76 3.41 3.74
C TRP A 59 1.58 2.57 2.48
N ARG A 60 1.35 1.27 2.67
CA ARG A 60 1.10 0.32 1.60
C ARG A 60 -0.16 -0.49 1.93
N PRO A 61 -1.34 -0.07 1.44
CA PRO A 61 -2.56 -0.83 1.63
C PRO A 61 -2.44 -2.22 0.99
N GLY A 62 -3.08 -3.22 1.58
CA GLY A 62 -3.20 -4.52 0.95
C GLY A 62 -4.24 -4.52 -0.16
N ALA A 63 -4.02 -5.31 -1.21
CA ALA A 63 -5.02 -5.56 -2.25
C ALA A 63 -6.36 -6.04 -1.65
N GLY A 64 -6.30 -6.87 -0.60
CA GLY A 64 -7.48 -7.34 0.13
C GLY A 64 -8.30 -6.24 0.82
N SER A 65 -7.74 -5.05 1.03
CA SER A 65 -8.48 -3.91 1.60
C SER A 65 -9.09 -3.01 0.51
N ILE A 66 -8.48 -2.93 -0.67
CA ILE A 66 -8.95 -2.05 -1.75
C ILE A 66 -10.11 -2.62 -2.54
N TYR A 67 -10.07 -3.91 -2.90
CA TYR A 67 -11.10 -4.49 -3.76
C TYR A 67 -12.50 -4.55 -3.14
N PRO A 68 -12.66 -4.85 -1.84
CA PRO A 68 -13.96 -4.74 -1.18
C PRO A 68 -14.50 -3.31 -1.24
N ILE A 69 -13.65 -2.31 -0.98
CA ILE A 69 -14.04 -0.89 -1.06
C ILE A 69 -14.54 -0.56 -2.47
N LEU A 70 -13.80 -0.96 -3.52
CA LEU A 70 -14.21 -0.70 -4.90
C LEU A 70 -15.48 -1.44 -5.32
N LYS A 71 -15.78 -2.60 -4.71
CA LYS A 71 -16.99 -3.38 -4.99
C LYS A 71 -18.23 -2.79 -4.30
N GLU A 72 -18.04 -2.05 -3.20
CA GLU A 72 -19.11 -1.41 -2.44
C GLU A 72 -19.50 0.00 -2.95
N LEU A 73 -18.73 0.53 -3.91
CA LEU A 73 -18.94 1.85 -4.51
C LEU A 73 -19.67 1.73 -5.84
#